data_AF-A0A814Z3X1-F1
#
_entry.id   AF-A0A814Z3X1-F1
#
_cell.length_a   1.000
_cell.length_b   1.000
_cell.length_c   1.000
_cell.angle_alpha   90.00
_cell.angle_beta   90.00
_cell.angle_gamma   90.00
#
_symmetry.space_group_name_H-M   'P 1'
#
loop_
_entity.id
_entity.type
_entity.pdbx_description
1 polymer ?
#
loop_
_entity_poly.entity_id
_entity_poly.type
_entity_poly.pdbx_seq_one_letter_code
_entity_poly.pdbx_strand_id
1 'polypeptide(L)'
;MIGLAHLLIRSVRGVIQRKVGLSDSKLPAIVACRSTIDQIDSRLTLMLILQTIIALITYIPFAIQLIYSNITQHWPKSTLRNAQESVFAQLTHLLSYTFFATSFYISIITNVGFRQQIKKFFKKSRLNDRSTNTNAAFRADLTITMHTK
;
A
#
# COMPACT_ATOMS: atom_id res chain seq x y z
N MET A 1 -22.64 -4.13 -13.77
CA MET A 1 -21.79 -5.26 -14.20
C MET A 1 -21.19 -5.13 -15.61
N ILE A 2 -21.72 -4.29 -16.51
CA ILE A 2 -21.21 -4.14 -17.90
C ILE A 2 -19.76 -3.63 -18.02
N GLY A 3 -19.28 -2.79 -17.09
CA GLY A 3 -17.91 -2.24 -17.14
C GLY A 3 -16.80 -3.28 -16.95
N LEU A 4 -17.06 -4.35 -16.20
CA LEU A 4 -16.07 -5.40 -15.92
C LEU A 4 -15.83 -6.27 -17.17
N ALA A 5 -16.89 -6.58 -17.91
CA ALA A 5 -16.81 -7.34 -19.15
C ALA A 5 -16.04 -6.57 -20.23
N HIS A 6 -16.25 -5.26 -20.32
CA HIS A 6 -15.52 -4.41 -21.27
C HIS A 6 -14.02 -4.30 -20.93
N LEU A 7 -13.66 -4.29 -19.64
CA LEU A 7 -12.25 -4.30 -19.20
C LEU A 7 -11.56 -5.63 -19.51
N LEU A 8 -12.25 -6.77 -19.31
CA LEU A 8 -11.72 -8.09 -19.65
C LEU A 8 -11.49 -8.25 -21.17
N ILE A 9 -12.47 -7.85 -21.99
CA ILE A 9 -12.36 -7.90 -23.46
C ILE A 9 -11.20 -7.03 -23.97
N ARG A 10 -11.03 -5.83 -23.41
CA ARG A 10 -9.93 -4.94 -23.79
C ARG A 10 -8.57 -5.48 -23.35
N SER A 11 -8.50 -6.13 -22.20
CA SER A 11 -7.27 -6.75 -21.69
C SER A 11 -6.85 -7.96 -22.54
N VAL A 12 -7.80 -8.80 -22.96
CA VAL A 12 -7.53 -9.97 -23.80
C VAL A 12 -7.09 -9.57 -25.21
N ARG A 13 -7.73 -8.55 -25.80
CA ARG A 13 -7.39 -8.07 -27.15
C ARG A 13 -5.95 -7.54 -27.25
N GLY A 14 -5.46 -6.89 -26.19
CA GLY A 14 -4.07 -6.41 -26.12
C GLY A 14 -3.02 -7.54 -25.97
N VAL A 15 -3.42 -8.69 -25.43
CA VAL A 15 -2.54 -9.86 -25.29
C VAL A 15 -2.49 -10.68 -26.59
N ILE A 16 -3.61 -10.81 -27.29
CA ILE A 16 -3.70 -11.56 -28.55
C ILE A 16 -2.91 -10.86 -29.67
N GLN A 17 -2.97 -9.53 -29.76
CA GLN A 17 -2.24 -8.77 -30.78
C GLN A 17 -0.71 -8.82 -30.60
N ARG A 18 -0.20 -9.15 -29.41
CA ARG A 18 1.25 -9.35 -29.18
C ARG A 18 1.77 -10.71 -29.65
N LYS A 19 0.88 -11.67 -29.97
CA LYS A 19 1.28 -13.05 -30.29
C LYS A 19 1.43 -13.35 -31.79
N VAL A 20 0.96 -12.49 -32.69
CA VAL A 20 0.89 -12.82 -34.14
C VAL A 20 1.93 -12.08 -34.99
N GLY A 21 2.68 -11.11 -34.43
CA GLY A 21 3.66 -10.30 -35.16
C GLY A 21 5.11 -10.51 -34.76
N LEU A 22 5.57 -11.75 -34.53
CA LEU A 22 6.97 -11.98 -34.18
C LEU A 22 7.51 -13.28 -34.77
N SER A 23 7.65 -13.24 -36.10
CA SER A 23 8.58 -14.08 -36.85
C SER A 23 10.00 -13.51 -36.67
N ASP A 24 10.93 -14.38 -36.28
CA ASP A 24 12.38 -14.32 -36.57
C ASP A 24 13.39 -13.44 -35.80
N SER A 25 13.10 -12.99 -34.57
CA SER A 25 14.18 -12.43 -33.71
C SER A 25 13.93 -12.57 -32.20
N LYS A 26 13.97 -13.79 -31.65
CA LYS A 26 13.77 -14.02 -30.20
C LYS A 26 14.76 -15.02 -29.60
N LEU A 27 16.03 -14.61 -29.48
CA LEU A 27 16.93 -15.18 -28.47
C LEU A 27 17.30 -14.20 -27.33
N PRO A 28 17.30 -12.85 -27.46
CA PRO A 28 17.64 -11.98 -26.33
C PRO A 28 16.45 -11.67 -25.37
N ALA A 29 15.20 -11.87 -25.82
CA ALA A 29 14.02 -11.53 -25.01
C ALA A 29 13.78 -12.47 -23.82
N ILE A 30 14.21 -13.74 -23.91
CA ILE A 30 14.02 -14.73 -22.84
C ILE A 30 15.01 -14.47 -21.69
N VAL A 31 16.24 -14.06 -22.01
CA VAL A 31 17.27 -13.72 -21.01
C VAL A 31 16.92 -12.43 -20.26
N ALA A 32 16.38 -11.42 -20.95
CA ALA A 32 15.93 -10.18 -20.32
C ALA A 32 14.70 -10.38 -19.42
N CYS A 33 13.79 -11.29 -19.77
CA CYS A 33 12.63 -11.61 -18.93
C CYS A 33 13.05 -12.33 -17.64
N ARG A 34 14.03 -13.25 -17.73
CA ARG A 34 14.58 -13.97 -16.57
C ARG A 34 15.27 -13.03 -15.59
N SER A 35 16.09 -12.11 -16.07
CA SER A 35 16.75 -11.12 -15.19
C SER A 35 15.76 -10.18 -14.50
N THR A 36 14.64 -9.87 -15.15
CA THR A 36 13.59 -9.04 -14.55
C THR A 36 12.80 -9.79 -13.47
N ILE A 37 12.52 -11.08 -13.69
CA ILE A 37 11.87 -11.95 -12.69
C ILE A 37 12.79 -12.15 -11.48
N ASP A 38 14.08 -12.44 -11.69
CA ASP A 38 15.06 -12.59 -10.61
C ASP A 38 15.20 -11.30 -9.77
N GLN A 39 15.12 -10.12 -10.41
CA GLN A 39 15.11 -8.83 -9.70
C GLN A 39 13.83 -8.61 -8.89
N ILE A 40 12.67 -9.10 -9.36
CA ILE A 40 11.40 -9.02 -8.63
C ILE A 40 11.44 -9.98 -7.43
N ASP A 41 11.92 -11.20 -7.63
CA ASP A 41 12.02 -12.23 -6.59
C ASP A 41 13.00 -11.84 -5.50
N SER A 42 14.16 -11.27 -5.85
CA SER A 42 15.12 -10.76 -4.87
C SER A 42 14.52 -9.65 -4.01
N ARG A 43 13.75 -8.74 -4.61
CA ARG A 43 13.07 -7.66 -3.89
C ARG A 43 11.95 -8.17 -2.99
N LEU A 44 11.16 -9.14 -3.45
CA LEU A 44 10.13 -9.81 -2.64
C LEU A 44 10.74 -10.58 -1.46
N THR A 45 11.86 -11.26 -1.69
CA THR A 45 12.57 -12.00 -0.65
C THR A 45 13.11 -11.05 0.42
N LEU A 46 13.73 -9.92 0.03
CA LEU A 46 14.17 -8.90 0.98
C LEU A 46 12.99 -8.30 1.75
N MET A 47 11.85 -8.12 1.09
CA MET A 47 10.60 -7.66 1.70
C MET A 47 10.14 -8.59 2.83
N LEU A 48 10.10 -9.89 2.54
CA LEU A 48 9.70 -10.94 3.47
C LEU A 48 10.68 -11.04 4.64
N ILE A 49 11.98 -10.95 4.38
CA ILE A 49 13.01 -10.98 5.43
C ILE A 49 12.83 -9.78 6.38
N LEU A 50 12.68 -8.56 5.84
CA LEU A 50 12.47 -7.37 6.68
C LEU A 50 11.21 -7.50 7.53
N GLN A 51 10.11 -7.95 6.92
CA GLN A 51 8.84 -8.16 7.62
C GLN A 51 8.97 -9.23 8.72
N THR A 52 9.75 -10.28 8.47
CA THR A 52 9.99 -11.36 9.43
C THR A 52 10.82 -10.88 10.62
N ILE A 53 11.88 -10.10 10.38
CA ILE A 53 12.72 -9.52 11.44
C ILE A 53 11.88 -8.61 12.34
N ILE A 54 11.09 -7.71 11.75
CA ILE A 54 10.25 -6.79 12.52
C ILE A 54 9.17 -7.59 13.26
N ALA A 55 8.55 -8.59 12.63
CA ALA A 55 7.58 -9.45 13.29
C ALA A 55 8.19 -10.13 14.52
N LEU A 56 9.39 -10.69 14.42
CA LEU A 56 10.12 -11.30 15.54
C LEU A 56 10.36 -10.32 16.68
N ILE A 57 10.90 -9.13 16.37
CA ILE A 57 11.18 -8.09 17.37
C ILE A 57 9.89 -7.64 18.08
N THR A 58 8.75 -7.68 17.41
CA THR A 58 7.47 -7.22 17.96
C THR A 58 6.71 -8.33 18.69
N TYR A 59 6.73 -9.56 18.19
CA TYR A 59 5.97 -10.69 18.75
C TYR A 59 6.62 -11.28 19.99
N ILE A 60 7.95 -11.32 20.08
CA ILE A 60 8.65 -11.85 21.25
C ILE A 60 8.27 -11.08 22.53
N PRO A 61 8.41 -9.74 22.60
CA PRO A 61 8.05 -9.00 23.82
C PRO A 61 6.56 -9.10 24.13
N PHE A 62 5.70 -9.13 23.10
CA PHE A 62 4.26 -9.33 23.28
C PHE A 62 3.94 -10.70 23.91
N ALA A 63 4.54 -11.78 23.41
CA ALA A 63 4.33 -13.12 23.94
C ALA A 63 4.83 -13.25 25.38
N ILE A 64 6.01 -12.69 25.68
CA ILE A 64 6.57 -12.65 27.04
C ILE A 64 5.61 -11.90 27.98
N GLN A 65 5.13 -10.72 27.57
CA GLN A 65 4.19 -9.93 28.36
C GLN A 65 2.87 -10.69 28.60
N LEU A 66 2.35 -11.37 27.60
CA LEU A 66 1.10 -12.14 27.69
C LEU A 66 1.25 -13.33 28.65
N ILE A 67 2.33 -14.08 28.54
CA ILE A 67 2.64 -15.21 29.44
C ILE A 67 2.80 -14.70 30.87
N TYR A 68 3.58 -13.64 31.05
CA TYR A 68 3.79 -13.02 32.35
C TYR A 68 2.48 -12.55 32.99
N SER A 69 1.62 -11.89 32.22
CA SER A 69 0.32 -11.40 32.68
C SER A 69 -0.59 -12.55 33.13
N ASN A 70 -0.66 -13.64 32.35
CA ASN A 70 -1.45 -14.83 32.71
C ASN A 70 -0.96 -15.50 34.00
N ILE A 71 0.36 -15.69 34.16
CA ILE A 71 0.92 -16.35 35.35
C ILE A 71 0.70 -15.49 36.60
N THR A 72 0.87 -14.18 36.47
CA THR A 72 0.81 -13.25 37.61
C THR A 72 -0.60 -12.72 37.91
N GLN A 73 -1.63 -13.17 37.18
CA GLN A 73 -3.00 -12.68 37.32
C GLN A 73 -3.58 -12.90 38.72
N HIS A 74 -3.17 -13.97 39.41
CA HIS A 74 -3.69 -14.34 40.74
C HIS A 74 -2.83 -13.80 41.89
N TRP A 75 -1.74 -13.10 41.59
CA TRP A 75 -0.82 -12.59 42.60
C TRP A 75 -1.21 -11.16 42.99
N PRO A 76 -1.25 -10.81 44.28
CA PRO A 76 -1.50 -9.43 44.69
C PRO A 76 -0.35 -8.53 44.22
N LYS A 77 -0.65 -7.59 43.31
CA LYS A 77 0.34 -6.68 42.72
C LYS A 77 0.32 -5.33 43.40
N SER A 78 1.52 -4.75 43.61
CA SER A 78 1.66 -3.35 44.00
C SER A 78 1.20 -2.41 42.88
N THR A 79 0.66 -1.25 43.25
CA THR A 79 0.18 -0.21 42.32
C THR A 79 1.26 0.24 41.34
N LEU A 80 2.52 0.30 41.79
CA LEU A 80 3.67 0.67 40.94
C LEU A 80 3.89 -0.35 39.80
N ARG A 81 3.80 -1.65 40.12
CA ARG A 81 4.00 -2.73 39.14
C ARG A 81 2.86 -2.77 38.12
N ASN A 82 1.63 -2.52 38.57
CA ASN A 82 0.48 -2.41 37.69
C ASN A 82 0.62 -1.24 36.69
N ALA A 83 1.14 -0.10 37.15
CA ALA A 83 1.42 1.04 36.27
C ALA A 83 2.47 0.71 35.20
N GLN A 84 3.55 0.00 35.57
CA GLN A 84 4.58 -0.45 34.63
C GLN A 84 4.01 -1.40 33.57
N GLU A 85 3.22 -2.40 33.97
CA GLU A 85 2.59 -3.34 33.05
C GLU A 85 1.67 -2.63 32.04
N SER A 86 0.95 -1.60 32.48
CA SER A 86 0.10 -0.78 31.60
C SER A 86 0.92 -0.03 30.53
N VAL A 87 2.05 0.57 30.91
CA VAL A 87 2.94 1.26 29.97
C VAL A 87 3.51 0.29 28.94
N PHE A 88 3.94 -0.91 29.37
CA PHE A 88 4.41 -1.95 28.45
C PHE A 88 3.30 -2.41 27.48
N ALA A 89 2.05 -2.53 27.94
CA ALA A 89 0.93 -2.89 27.07
C ALA A 89 0.70 -1.83 25.98
N GLN A 90 0.71 -0.54 26.36
CA GLN A 90 0.56 0.57 25.41
C GLN A 90 1.73 0.63 24.41
N LEU A 91 2.96 0.43 24.89
CA LEU A 91 4.14 0.40 24.02
C LEU A 91 4.04 -0.73 22.99
N THR A 92 3.59 -1.91 23.41
CA THR A 92 3.41 -3.05 22.51
C THR A 92 2.33 -2.77 21.46
N HIS A 93 1.21 -2.14 21.84
CA HIS A 93 0.20 -1.70 20.87
C HIS A 93 0.75 -0.68 19.87
N LEU A 94 1.57 0.28 20.32
CA LEU A 94 2.21 1.28 19.46
C LEU A 94 3.15 0.61 18.44
N LEU A 95 3.91 -0.40 18.87
CA LEU A 95 4.76 -1.18 17.99
C LEU A 95 3.94 -1.97 16.96
N SER A 96 2.79 -2.55 17.34
CA SER A 96 1.89 -3.22 16.39
C SER A 96 1.36 -2.28 15.30
N TYR A 97 1.00 -1.03 15.65
CA TYR A 97 0.62 -0.03 14.65
C TYR A 97 1.78 0.32 13.72
N THR A 98 2.99 0.43 14.28
CA THR A 98 4.21 0.70 13.51
C THR A 98 4.52 -0.44 12.55
N PHE A 99 4.32 -1.70 12.96
CA PHE A 99 4.45 -2.87 12.10
C PHE A 99 3.49 -2.80 10.91
N PHE A 100 2.21 -2.48 11.16
CA PHE A 100 1.22 -2.37 10.09
C PHE A 100 1.55 -1.24 9.10
N ALA A 101 2.02 -0.09 9.60
CA ALA A 101 2.51 1.01 8.77
C ALA A 101 3.78 0.63 7.99
N THR A 102 4.64 -0.20 8.57
CA THR A 102 5.88 -0.64 7.92
C THR A 102 5.59 -1.54 6.72
N SER A 103 4.64 -2.47 6.81
CA SER A 103 4.20 -3.26 5.65
C SER A 103 3.71 -2.39 4.50
N PHE A 104 2.99 -1.29 4.81
CA PHE A 104 2.59 -0.31 3.80
C PHE A 104 3.78 0.43 3.18
N TYR A 105 4.72 0.91 4.00
CA TYR A 105 5.93 1.61 3.53
C TYR A 105 6.79 0.73 2.64
N ILE A 106 7.00 -0.51 3.07
CA ILE A 106 7.73 -1.51 2.33
C ILE A 106 7.03 -1.77 0.98
N SER A 107 5.70 -1.88 0.95
CA SER A 107 4.94 -2.04 -0.30
C SER A 107 5.10 -0.85 -1.25
N ILE A 108 5.12 0.37 -0.72
CA ILE A 108 5.42 1.60 -1.49
C ILE A 108 6.84 1.56 -2.05
N ILE A 109 7.82 1.13 -1.26
CA ILE A 109 9.22 1.15 -1.66
C ILE A 109 9.47 0.08 -2.73
N THR A 110 8.91 -1.12 -2.58
CA THR A 110 9.24 -2.25 -3.44
C THR A 110 8.53 -2.20 -4.79
N ASN A 111 7.27 -1.75 -4.83
CA ASN A 111 6.46 -1.82 -6.05
C ASN A 111 6.48 -0.50 -6.84
N VAL A 112 7.31 -0.44 -7.88
CA VAL A 112 7.40 0.71 -8.80
C VAL A 112 6.04 0.98 -9.48
N GLY A 113 5.27 -0.06 -9.79
CA GLY A 113 3.91 0.05 -10.34
C GLY A 113 2.93 0.70 -9.35
N PHE A 114 3.04 0.36 -8.07
CA PHE A 114 2.24 0.97 -7.00
C PHE A 114 2.57 2.46 -6.84
N ARG A 115 3.86 2.85 -6.88
CA ARG A 115 4.26 4.26 -6.89
C ARG A 115 3.67 5.04 -8.06
N GLN A 116 3.61 4.43 -9.25
CA GLN A 116 2.97 5.06 -10.41
C GLN A 116 1.46 5.21 -10.24
N GLN A 117 0.78 4.23 -9.64
CA GLN A 117 -0.65 4.36 -9.33
C GLN A 117 -0.94 5.43 -8.28
N ILE A 118 -0.15 5.50 -7.20
CA ILE A 118 -0.24 6.55 -6.19
C ILE A 118 -0.05 7.92 -6.84
N LYS A 119 1.00 8.11 -7.64
CA LYS A 119 1.22 9.36 -8.37
C LYS A 119 0.04 9.72 -9.27
N LYS A 120 -0.58 8.75 -9.95
CA LYS A 120 -1.79 8.97 -10.76
C LYS A 120 -2.99 9.37 -9.90
N PHE A 121 -3.19 8.76 -8.74
CA PHE A 121 -4.27 9.11 -7.80
C PHE A 121 -4.14 10.54 -7.27
N PHE A 122 -2.93 10.93 -6.84
CA PHE A 122 -2.67 12.29 -6.37
C PHE A 122 -2.78 13.32 -7.49
N LYS A 123 -2.31 13.00 -8.71
CA LYS A 123 -2.44 13.89 -9.86
C LYS A 123 -3.90 14.05 -10.31
N LYS A 124 -4.71 12.99 -10.23
CA LYS A 124 -6.14 13.02 -10.54
C LYS A 124 -6.92 13.87 -9.52
N SER A 125 -6.58 13.78 -8.24
CA SER A 125 -7.23 14.60 -7.20
C SER A 125 -6.98 16.10 -7.40
N ARG A 126 -5.75 16.49 -7.75
CA ARG A 126 -5.43 17.89 -8.07
C ARG A 126 -6.13 18.44 -9.32
N LEU A 127 -6.40 17.60 -10.31
CA LEU A 127 -7.14 18.01 -11.51
C LEU A 127 -8.64 18.17 -11.23
N ASN A 128 -9.19 17.35 -10.34
CA ASN A 128 -10.60 17.43 -9.95
C ASN A 128 -10.92 18.69 -9.14
N ASP A 129 -10.00 19.17 -8.29
CA ASP A 129 -10.17 20.45 -7.57
C ASP A 129 -10.07 21.66 -8.50
N ARG A 130 -9.34 21.53 -9.62
CA ARG A 130 -9.20 22.63 -10.58
C ARG A 130 -10.45 22.78 -11.45
N SER A 131 -11.11 21.67 -11.81
CA SER A 131 -12.34 21.69 -12.62
C SER A 131 -13.55 22.19 -11.83
N THR A 132 -13.65 21.92 -10.53
CA THR A 132 -14.70 22.47 -9.68
C THR A 132 -14.55 23.98 -9.51
N ASN A 133 -13.32 24.49 -9.34
CA ASN A 133 -13.07 25.93 -9.23
C ASN A 133 -13.34 26.70 -10.53
N THR A 134 -12.97 26.17 -11.71
CA THR A 134 -13.32 26.83 -12.98
C THR A 134 -14.83 26.82 -13.24
N ASN A 135 -15.54 25.75 -12.88
CA ASN A 135 -16.99 25.71 -13.02
C ASN A 135 -17.69 26.68 -12.04
N ALA A 136 -17.13 26.88 -10.85
CA ALA A 136 -17.64 27.88 -9.89
C ALA A 136 -17.42 29.31 -10.40
N ALA A 137 -16.24 29.62 -10.94
CA ALA A 137 -15.93 30.92 -11.52
C ALA A 137 -16.80 31.24 -12.75
N PHE A 138 -17.00 30.26 -13.64
CA PHE A 138 -17.87 30.43 -14.82
C PHE A 138 -19.35 30.64 -14.44
N ARG A 139 -19.82 29.98 -13.38
CA ARG A 139 -21.18 30.21 -12.86
C ARG A 139 -21.36 31.60 -12.27
N ALA A 140 -20.38 32.11 -11.53
CA ALA A 140 -20.44 33.45 -10.95
C ALA A 140 -20.56 34.53 -12.03
N ASP A 141 -19.81 34.38 -13.13
CA ASP A 141 -19.82 35.30 -14.26
C ASP A 141 -21.18 35.36 -14.98
N LEU A 142 -21.83 34.21 -15.21
CA LEU A 142 -23.17 34.15 -15.81
C LEU A 142 -24.26 34.81 -14.95
N THR A 143 -24.15 34.74 -13.62
CA THR A 143 -25.10 35.41 -12.72
C THR A 143 -24.99 36.94 -12.78
N ILE A 144 -23.80 37.48 -13.03
CA ILE A 144 -23.58 38.94 -13.11
C ILE A 144 -24.14 39.49 -14.42
N THR A 145 -24.06 38.72 -15.51
CA THR A 145 -24.56 39.15 -16.84
C THR A 145 -26.08 39.09 -16.97
N MET A 146 -26.79 38.29 -16.15
CA MET A 146 -28.26 38.25 -16.17
C MET A 146 -28.91 39.36 -15.33
N HIS A 147 -28.17 40.02 -14.43
CA HIS A 147 -28.70 41.12 -13.61
C HIS A 147 -28.48 42.51 -14.20
N THR A 148 -27.85 42.60 -15.37
CA THR A 148 -27.50 43.87 -16.08
C THR A 148 -28.33 44.11 -17.35
N LYS A 149 -29.47 43.46 -17.47
CA LYS A 149 -30.52 43.78 -18.45
C LYS A 149 -31.83 44.04 -17.74
#